data_AF-A0A948CTI3-F1
#
_entry.id   AF-A0A948CTI3-F1
#
_cell.length_a   1.000
_cell.length_b   1.000
_cell.length_c   1.000
_cell.angle_alpha   90.00
_cell.angle_beta   90.00
_cell.angle_gamma   90.00
#
_symmetry.space_group_name_H-M   'P 1'
#
loop_
_entity.id
_entity.type
_entity.pdbx_description
1 polymer ?
#
loop_
_entity_poly.entity_id
_entity_poly.type
_entity_poly.pdbx_seq_one_letter_code
_entity_poly.pdbx_strand_id
1 'polypeptide(L)'
;MKVILSTVSRRVRSPCGQVLSYRLLRRLGAESWAQDLLDAVYLDDETQVWPDAMDAPAEDHGERTLDSNGSQLFAGDTVVLIKDLDVKGASFVAKRGTAVRGISLTNNPEHIEGRVNGTRIVIISAFVKKSN
;
A
#
# COMPACT_ATOMS: atom_id res chain seq x y z
N MET A 1 34.54 5.64 -28.19
CA MET A 1 33.26 6.13 -27.59
C MET A 1 33.40 6.68 -26.16
N LYS A 2 34.57 7.18 -25.72
CA LYS A 2 34.76 7.75 -24.36
C LYS A 2 34.57 9.27 -24.25
N VAL A 3 34.24 9.96 -25.35
CA VAL A 3 34.26 11.44 -25.40
C VAL A 3 32.88 12.08 -25.13
N ILE A 4 31.78 11.32 -25.26
CA ILE A 4 30.42 11.88 -25.15
C ILE A 4 29.98 12.05 -23.68
N LEU A 5 30.42 11.18 -22.76
CA LEU A 5 30.00 11.25 -21.35
C LEU A 5 30.70 12.35 -20.53
N SER A 6 31.91 12.77 -20.88
CA SER A 6 32.62 13.82 -20.11
C SER A 6 31.99 15.21 -20.28
N THR A 7 31.33 15.45 -21.42
CA THR A 7 30.73 16.75 -21.75
C THR A 7 29.35 16.93 -21.11
N VAL A 8 28.58 15.85 -20.93
CA VAL A 8 27.28 15.88 -20.23
C VAL A 8 27.46 16.01 -18.71
N SER A 9 28.50 15.37 -18.15
CA SER A 9 28.84 15.42 -16.72
C SER A 9 29.13 16.85 -16.21
N ARG A 10 29.62 17.77 -17.07
CA ARG A 10 29.87 19.17 -16.66
C ARG A 10 28.61 20.03 -16.54
N ARG A 11 27.47 19.63 -17.12
CA ARG A 11 26.23 20.42 -17.10
C ARG A 11 25.37 20.16 -15.87
N VAL A 12 25.50 19.00 -15.23
CA VAL A 12 24.72 18.57 -14.06
C VAL A 12 25.57 18.70 -12.80
N ARG A 13 26.17 19.88 -12.59
CA ARG A 13 27.00 20.14 -11.40
C ARG A 13 26.19 20.61 -10.19
N SER A 14 24.90 20.93 -10.39
CA SER A 14 24.01 21.31 -9.29
C SER A 14 23.44 20.07 -8.60
N PRO A 15 23.44 19.99 -7.25
CA PRO A 15 22.90 18.85 -6.50
C PRO A 15 21.47 18.47 -6.89
N CYS A 16 20.61 19.47 -7.16
CA CYS A 16 19.24 19.24 -7.61
C CYS A 16 19.12 18.55 -8.98
N GLY A 17 20.06 18.79 -9.90
CA GLY A 17 20.08 18.16 -11.22
C GLY A 17 20.56 16.70 -11.17
N GLN A 18 21.48 16.39 -10.25
CA GLN A 18 21.96 15.03 -10.02
C GLN A 18 20.85 14.16 -9.43
N VAL A 19 20.10 14.70 -8.45
CA VAL A 19 18.93 14.02 -7.87
C VAL A 19 17.85 13.76 -8.91
N LEU A 20 17.55 14.72 -9.80
CA LEU A 20 16.54 14.51 -10.86
C LEU A 20 16.98 13.44 -11.86
N SER A 21 18.26 13.45 -12.26
CA SER A 21 18.82 12.46 -13.19
C SER A 21 18.79 11.05 -12.60
N TYR A 22 19.17 10.92 -11.32
CA TYR A 22 19.09 9.68 -10.56
C TYR A 22 17.64 9.15 -10.49
N ARG A 23 16.66 10.01 -10.22
CA ARG A 23 15.23 9.63 -10.17
C ARG A 23 14.69 9.16 -11.53
N LEU A 24 15.10 9.82 -12.61
CA LEU A 24 14.70 9.41 -13.97
C LEU A 24 15.30 8.05 -14.34
N LEU A 25 16.57 7.80 -13.98
CA LEU A 25 17.23 6.50 -14.21
C LEU A 25 16.60 5.38 -13.37
N ARG A 26 16.30 5.62 -12.09
CA ARG A 26 15.57 4.67 -11.21
C ARG A 26 14.21 4.27 -11.78
N ARG A 27 13.46 5.21 -12.38
CA ARG A 27 12.17 4.91 -13.04
C ARG A 27 12.31 4.03 -14.29
N LEU A 28 13.48 4.06 -14.94
CA LEU A 28 13.80 3.28 -16.12
C LEU A 28 14.61 2.00 -15.78
N GLY A 29 14.68 1.63 -14.49
CA GLY A 29 15.51 0.53 -14.00
C GLY A 29 15.17 -0.88 -14.51
N ALA A 30 14.12 -1.02 -15.33
CA ALA A 30 13.83 -2.25 -16.08
C ALA A 30 14.81 -2.49 -17.24
N GLU A 31 15.49 -1.44 -17.71
CA GLU A 31 16.44 -1.49 -18.81
C GLU A 31 17.87 -1.72 -18.32
N SER A 32 18.61 -2.65 -18.94
CA SER A 32 19.98 -2.99 -18.52
C SER A 32 20.96 -1.82 -18.62
N TRP A 33 20.82 -0.98 -19.65
CA TRP A 33 21.65 0.20 -19.84
C TRP A 33 21.40 1.28 -18.76
N ALA A 34 20.22 1.30 -18.14
CA ALA A 34 19.90 2.24 -17.07
C ALA A 34 20.57 1.83 -15.75
N GLN A 35 20.68 0.54 -15.49
CA GLN A 35 21.43 -0.02 -14.35
C GLN A 35 22.93 0.28 -14.46
N ASP A 36 23.53 0.06 -15.64
CA ASP A 36 24.94 0.38 -15.88
C ASP A 36 25.26 1.86 -15.65
N LEU A 37 24.31 2.76 -15.93
CA LEU A 37 24.45 4.19 -15.66
C LEU A 37 24.25 4.52 -14.18
N LEU A 38 23.32 3.86 -13.48
CA LEU A 38 23.10 4.04 -12.05
C LEU A 38 24.35 3.66 -11.25
N ASP A 39 25.03 2.58 -11.62
CA ASP A 39 26.29 2.15 -10.99
C ASP A 39 27.44 3.15 -11.21
N ALA A 40 27.36 3.94 -12.28
CA ALA A 40 28.34 4.98 -12.60
C ALA A 40 28.02 6.35 -11.98
N VAL A 41 26.82 6.55 -11.40
CA VAL A 41 26.45 7.80 -10.74
C VAL A 41 27.10 7.84 -9.35
N TYR A 42 28.08 8.73 -9.19
CA TYR A 42 28.62 9.08 -7.88
C TYR A 42 27.83 10.26 -7.31
N LEU A 43 27.15 10.04 -6.18
CA LEU A 43 26.50 11.08 -5.39
C LEU A 43 27.28 11.21 -4.08
N ASP A 44 27.59 12.44 -3.66
CA ASP A 44 28.22 12.68 -2.36
C ASP A 44 27.26 12.28 -1.21
N ASP A 45 27.80 11.87 -0.06
CA ASP A 45 27.03 11.33 1.09
C ASP A 45 25.89 12.26 1.53
N GLU A 46 26.07 13.58 1.48
CA GLU A 46 25.05 14.58 1.82
C GLU A 46 23.89 14.62 0.80
N THR A 47 24.16 14.26 -0.46
CA THR A 47 23.18 14.23 -1.56
C THR A 47 22.47 12.89 -1.66
N GLN A 48 23.05 11.80 -1.15
CA GLN A 48 22.42 10.47 -1.05
C GLN A 48 21.26 10.42 -0.03
N VAL A 49 21.25 11.33 0.96
CA VAL A 49 20.18 11.40 1.96
C VAL A 49 18.81 11.74 1.34
N TRP A 50 18.79 12.50 0.24
CA TRP A 50 17.56 12.91 -0.45
C TRP A 50 16.85 11.80 -1.23
N PRO A 51 17.54 10.96 -2.03
CA PRO A 51 16.92 9.84 -2.71
C PRO A 51 16.42 8.77 -1.74
N ASP A 52 17.17 8.39 -0.71
CA ASP A 52 16.74 7.31 0.20
C ASP A 52 15.58 7.71 1.13
N ALA A 53 15.49 8.98 1.52
CA ALA A 53 14.35 9.48 2.28
C ALA A 53 13.03 9.52 1.47
N MET A 54 13.09 9.40 0.14
CA MET A 54 11.94 9.44 -0.77
C MET A 54 11.70 8.15 -1.56
N ASP A 55 12.70 7.25 -1.63
CA ASP A 55 12.60 5.87 -2.11
C ASP A 55 12.21 4.89 -0.99
N ALA A 56 11.82 5.39 0.19
CA ALA A 56 10.99 4.60 1.10
C ALA A 56 9.87 4.01 0.24
N PRO A 57 9.70 2.66 0.22
CA PRO A 57 8.65 2.05 -0.58
C PRO A 57 7.39 2.82 -0.24
N ALA A 58 6.71 3.34 -1.27
CA ALA A 58 5.39 3.89 -1.07
C ALA A 58 4.61 2.78 -0.39
N GLU A 59 4.47 2.89 0.95
CA GLU A 59 3.55 2.08 1.72
C GLU A 59 2.28 2.18 0.91
N ASP A 60 1.85 1.06 0.36
CA ASP A 60 0.64 0.99 -0.43
C ASP A 60 -0.47 1.61 0.42
N HIS A 61 -0.75 2.89 0.12
CA HIS A 61 -1.81 3.69 0.70
C HIS A 61 -3.15 3.26 0.10
N GLY A 62 -3.21 2.07 -0.53
CA GLY A 62 -4.43 1.31 -0.63
C GLY A 62 -5.06 1.27 0.75
N GLU A 63 -6.23 1.91 0.88
CA GLU A 63 -7.01 1.99 2.11
C GLU A 63 -7.21 0.59 2.69
N ARG A 64 -6.36 0.23 3.67
CA ARG A 64 -6.36 -1.10 4.26
C ARG A 64 -7.61 -1.23 5.13
N THR A 65 -8.42 -2.25 4.87
CA THR A 65 -9.55 -2.59 5.75
C THR A 65 -9.01 -3.19 7.04
N LEU A 66 -9.18 -2.46 8.14
CA LEU A 66 -8.75 -2.87 9.48
C LEU A 66 -9.96 -3.31 10.32
N ASP A 67 -9.74 -4.26 11.22
CA ASP A 67 -10.71 -4.60 12.26
C ASP A 67 -10.69 -3.61 13.44
N SER A 68 -11.54 -3.82 14.44
CA SER A 68 -11.60 -2.97 15.64
C SER A 68 -10.29 -2.89 16.44
N ASN A 69 -9.37 -3.83 16.25
CA ASN A 69 -8.09 -3.91 16.95
C ASN A 69 -6.92 -3.44 16.06
N GLY A 70 -7.19 -2.92 14.86
CA GLY A 70 -6.16 -2.52 13.90
C GLY A 70 -5.51 -3.68 13.16
N SER A 71 -6.08 -4.88 13.21
CA SER A 71 -5.60 -6.03 12.43
C SER A 71 -6.11 -5.94 11.00
N GLN A 72 -5.23 -6.15 10.03
CA GLN A 72 -5.61 -6.17 8.61
C GLN A 72 -6.51 -7.38 8.30
N LEU A 73 -7.61 -7.11 7.60
CA LEU A 73 -8.56 -8.11 7.15
C LEU A 73 -8.31 -8.47 5.68
N PHE A 74 -8.42 -9.75 5.36
CA PHE A 74 -8.31 -10.26 3.99
C PHE A 74 -9.62 -10.90 3.53
N ALA A 75 -9.84 -10.91 2.21
CA ALA A 75 -10.97 -11.64 1.64
C ALA A 75 -10.87 -13.14 1.97
N GLY A 76 -11.96 -13.71 2.47
CA GLY A 76 -12.04 -15.10 2.94
C GLY A 76 -11.87 -15.28 4.44
N ASP A 77 -11.44 -14.25 5.18
CA ASP A 77 -11.31 -14.32 6.64
C ASP A 77 -12.67 -14.56 7.34
N THR A 78 -12.60 -15.02 8.59
CA THR A 78 -13.74 -15.11 9.51
C THR A 78 -13.59 -14.08 10.62
N VAL A 79 -14.66 -13.32 10.86
CA VAL A 79 -14.69 -12.26 11.87
C VAL A 79 -15.87 -12.43 12.80
N VAL A 80 -15.79 -11.85 14.00
CA VAL A 80 -16.83 -11.92 15.02
C VAL A 80 -17.27 -10.50 15.39
N LEU A 81 -18.57 -10.30 15.49
CA LEU A 81 -19.16 -9.02 15.88
C LEU A 81 -18.91 -8.73 17.36
N ILE A 82 -18.35 -7.56 17.65
CA ILE A 82 -18.10 -7.10 19.02
C ILE A 82 -19.27 -6.28 19.59
N LYS A 83 -20.18 -5.82 18.74
CA LYS A 83 -21.38 -5.04 19.08
C LYS A 83 -22.60 -5.57 18.35
N ASP A 84 -23.78 -5.22 18.86
CA ASP A 84 -25.04 -5.40 18.14
C ASP A 84 -25.11 -4.40 16.99
N LEU A 85 -25.44 -4.87 15.79
CA LEU A 85 -25.55 -4.03 14.60
C LEU A 85 -26.84 -4.34 13.85
N ASP A 86 -27.54 -3.28 13.46
CA ASP A 86 -28.60 -3.36 12.47
C ASP A 86 -27.98 -3.56 11.09
N VAL A 87 -28.34 -4.67 10.46
CA VAL A 87 -27.75 -5.08 9.20
C VAL A 87 -28.49 -4.39 8.05
N LYS A 88 -27.75 -3.61 7.26
CA LYS A 88 -28.29 -3.05 6.02
C LYS A 88 -28.55 -4.19 5.03
N GLY A 89 -29.82 -4.36 4.64
CA GLY A 89 -30.24 -5.40 3.68
C GLY A 89 -30.81 -6.68 4.31
N ALA A 90 -30.90 -6.76 5.65
CA ALA A 90 -31.58 -7.88 6.31
C ALA A 90 -32.56 -7.36 7.37
N SER A 91 -33.67 -8.07 7.57
CA SER A 91 -34.70 -7.72 8.58
C SER A 91 -34.36 -8.30 9.97
N PHE A 92 -33.08 -8.51 10.27
CA PHE A 92 -32.63 -9.01 11.56
C PHE A 92 -31.45 -8.17 12.09
N VAL A 93 -31.36 -8.11 13.40
CA VAL A 93 -30.25 -7.47 14.10
C VAL A 93 -29.16 -8.51 14.34
N ALA A 94 -27.94 -8.25 13.87
CA ALA A 94 -26.82 -9.14 14.16
C ALA A 94 -26.34 -8.87 15.59
N LYS A 95 -26.51 -9.86 16.47
CA LYS A 95 -26.11 -9.75 17.87
C LYS A 95 -24.59 -9.91 18.04
N ARG A 96 -24.05 -9.27 19.07
CA ARG A 96 -22.68 -9.47 19.53
C ARG A 96 -22.37 -10.95 19.69
N GLY A 97 -21.19 -11.36 19.23
CA GLY A 97 -20.74 -12.75 19.24
C GLY A 97 -21.13 -13.55 17.99
N THR A 98 -21.96 -13.00 17.10
CA THR A 98 -22.26 -13.65 15.81
C THR A 98 -21.00 -13.71 14.95
N ALA A 99 -20.68 -14.90 14.44
CA ALA A 99 -19.57 -15.11 13.53
C ALA A 99 -20.02 -14.86 12.08
N VAL A 100 -19.21 -14.08 11.37
CA VAL A 100 -19.38 -13.74 9.95
C VAL A 100 -18.25 -14.42 9.18
N ARG A 101 -18.60 -15.37 8.32
CA ARG A 101 -17.63 -16.21 7.60
C ARG A 101 -17.52 -15.77 6.15
N GLY A 102 -16.32 -15.94 5.58
CA GLY A 102 -16.05 -15.70 4.16
C GLY A 102 -16.24 -14.23 3.80
N ILE A 103 -15.56 -13.33 4.51
CA ILE A 103 -15.69 -11.90 4.26
C ILE A 103 -15.16 -11.53 2.87
N SER A 104 -15.69 -10.48 2.28
CA SER A 104 -15.18 -9.86 1.05
C SER A 104 -14.94 -8.39 1.31
N LEU A 105 -13.80 -7.90 0.81
CA LEU A 105 -13.44 -6.49 0.89
C LEU A 105 -14.18 -5.71 -0.20
N THR A 106 -14.69 -4.53 0.15
CA THR A 106 -15.39 -3.63 -0.77
C THR A 106 -14.47 -2.47 -1.15
N ASN A 107 -14.90 -1.65 -2.12
CA ASN A 107 -14.19 -0.44 -2.54
C ASN A 107 -14.11 0.67 -1.45
N ASN A 108 -14.72 0.44 -0.28
CA ASN A 108 -14.63 1.32 0.87
C ASN A 108 -14.07 0.51 2.06
N PRO A 109 -12.96 0.95 2.69
CA PRO A 109 -12.28 0.21 3.74
C PRO A 109 -13.09 0.06 5.04
N GLU A 110 -14.05 0.93 5.27
CA GLU A 110 -14.93 0.89 6.45
C GLU A 110 -16.02 -0.18 6.30
N HIS A 111 -16.28 -0.66 5.07
CA HIS A 111 -17.35 -1.60 4.79
C HIS A 111 -16.78 -2.94 4.34
N ILE A 112 -17.30 -4.00 4.95
CA ILE A 112 -17.01 -5.38 4.57
C ILE A 112 -18.30 -6.13 4.33
N GLU A 113 -18.25 -7.05 3.39
CA GLU A 113 -19.34 -7.95 3.12
C GLU A 113 -19.06 -9.31 3.73
N GLY A 114 -20.09 -10.00 4.18
CA GLY A 114 -19.94 -11.34 4.70
C GLY A 114 -21.24 -12.12 4.69
N ARG A 115 -21.19 -13.37 5.17
CA ARG A 115 -22.37 -14.22 5.26
C ARG A 115 -22.70 -14.55 6.71
N VAL A 116 -23.96 -14.38 7.07
CA VAL A 116 -24.55 -14.79 8.34
C VAL A 116 -25.82 -15.58 8.04
N ASN A 117 -25.93 -16.81 8.56
CA ASN A 117 -27.08 -17.70 8.34
C ASN A 117 -27.47 -17.88 6.85
N GLY A 118 -26.49 -17.88 5.95
CA GLY A 118 -26.71 -18.03 4.50
C GLY A 118 -27.07 -16.74 3.77
N THR A 119 -27.35 -15.65 4.47
CA THR A 119 -27.67 -14.33 3.90
C THR A 119 -26.40 -13.50 3.76
N ARG A 120 -26.20 -12.85 2.60
CA ARG A 120 -25.11 -11.88 2.38
C ARG A 120 -25.49 -10.54 2.99
N ILE A 121 -24.59 -9.98 3.79
CA ILE A 121 -24.83 -8.76 4.54
C ILE A 121 -23.63 -7.81 4.44
N VAL A 122 -23.89 -6.50 4.54
CA VAL A 122 -22.86 -5.46 4.57
C VAL A 122 -22.77 -4.92 6.00
N ILE A 123 -21.56 -4.91 6.57
CA ILE A 123 -21.30 -4.45 7.94
C ILE A 123 -20.06 -3.55 7.97
N ILE A 124 -19.89 -2.82 9.07
CA ILE A 124 -18.75 -1.92 9.28
C ILE A 124 -17.58 -2.69 9.92
N SER A 125 -16.39 -2.56 9.34
CA SER A 125 -15.17 -3.26 9.77
C SER A 125 -14.70 -2.88 11.18
N ALA A 126 -14.97 -1.64 11.62
CA ALA A 126 -14.67 -1.16 12.97
C ALA A 126 -15.43 -1.88 14.10
N PHE A 127 -16.46 -2.67 13.79
CA PHE A 127 -17.26 -3.41 14.79
C PHE A 127 -17.09 -4.93 14.70
N VAL A 128 -16.07 -5.37 13.97
CA VAL A 128 -15.68 -6.77 13.94
C VAL A 128 -14.30 -6.98 14.52
N LYS A 129 -14.04 -8.20 14.96
CA LYS A 129 -12.73 -8.67 15.39
C LYS A 129 -12.38 -9.92 14.60
N LYS A 130 -11.15 -10.03 14.11
CA LYS A 130 -10.68 -11.27 13.46
C LYS A 130 -10.75 -12.44 14.45
N SER A 131 -11.44 -13.51 14.05
CA SER A 131 -11.44 -14.77 14.79
C SER A 131 -10.40 -15.67 14.14
N ASN A 132 -9.31 -15.92 14.87
CA ASN A 132 -8.23 -16.81 14.47
C ASN A 132 -8.74 -18.22 14.17
#